data_AF-A0A3M2U565-F1
#
_entry.id   AF-A0A3M2U565-F1
#
_cell.length_a   1.000
_cell.length_b   1.000
_cell.length_c   1.000
_cell.angle_alpha   90.00
_cell.angle_beta   90.00
_cell.angle_gamma   90.00
#
_symmetry.space_group_name_H-M   'P 1'
#
loop_
_entity.id
_entity.type
_entity.pdbx_description
1 polymer ?
#
loop_
_entity_poly.entity_id
_entity_poly.type
_entity_poly.pdbx_seq_one_letter_code
_entity_poly.pdbx_strand_id
1 'polypeptide(L)'
;MERMAQSPKNLISARAIANLTSSSAFLASRLSARAMPSMHAIKSPDGKKHRAIHDAKGTDDLPGVIVRKEGQAPTGDKAADEAYDGSGDVYDFYAQLFERNSLDDNGMSLVSTVHVAEVDFNGDHVPLSNAYWNGSQMAYGDGDDLVFKRFTGSL
;
A
#
# COMPACT_ATOMS: atom_id res chain seq x y z
N MET A 1 3.66 5.53 -16.62
CA MET A 1 4.49 4.33 -16.81
C MET A 1 4.79 4.01 -18.26
N GLU A 2 3.80 3.83 -19.15
CA GLU A 2 4.08 3.51 -20.58
C GLU A 2 5.01 4.50 -21.30
N ARG A 3 4.83 5.81 -21.08
CA ARG A 3 5.74 6.83 -21.61
C ARG A 3 7.15 6.77 -21.01
N MET A 4 7.29 6.30 -19.77
CA MET A 4 8.58 6.15 -19.09
C MET A 4 9.30 4.88 -19.53
N ALA A 5 8.56 3.82 -19.86
CA ALA A 5 9.10 2.60 -20.47
C ALA A 5 9.76 2.86 -21.84
N GLN A 6 9.34 3.91 -22.54
CA GLN A 6 9.93 4.36 -23.81
C GLN A 6 11.09 5.36 -23.64
N SER A 7 11.51 5.65 -22.41
CA SER A 7 12.58 6.62 -22.13
C SER A 7 13.94 6.15 -22.67
N PRO A 8 14.75 7.04 -23.26
CA PRO A 8 16.12 6.71 -23.67
C PRO A 8 17.07 6.49 -22.48
N LYS A 9 16.64 6.82 -21.25
CA LYS A 9 17.39 6.54 -20.03
C LYS A 9 17.06 5.12 -19.55
N ASN A 10 18.01 4.19 -19.74
CA ASN A 10 17.85 2.77 -19.43
C ASN A 10 17.32 2.47 -18.02
N LEU A 11 17.77 3.22 -17.00
CA LEU A 11 17.31 3.01 -15.63
C LEU A 11 15.81 3.36 -15.46
N ILE A 12 15.34 4.42 -16.12
CA ILE A 12 13.94 4.87 -16.05
C ILE A 12 13.04 3.90 -16.81
N SER A 13 13.46 3.45 -17.99
CA SER A 13 12.67 2.49 -18.77
C SER A 13 12.61 1.14 -18.06
N ALA A 14 13.70 0.63 -17.51
CA ALA A 14 13.72 -0.62 -16.76
C ALA A 14 12.76 -0.60 -15.55
N ARG A 15 12.83 0.45 -14.71
CA ARG A 15 11.91 0.63 -13.57
C ARG A 15 10.45 0.75 -14.01
N ALA A 16 10.19 1.48 -15.09
CA ALA A 16 8.83 1.64 -15.59
C ALA A 16 8.21 0.33 -16.11
N ILE A 17 9.02 -0.54 -16.70
CA ILE A 17 8.57 -1.84 -17.18
C ILE A 17 8.34 -2.80 -16.00
N ALA A 18 9.23 -2.85 -15.01
CA ALA A 18 9.03 -3.65 -13.79
C ALA A 18 7.68 -3.32 -13.12
N ASN A 19 7.40 -2.03 -12.96
CA ASN A 19 6.13 -1.56 -12.39
C ASN A 19 4.89 -1.94 -13.21
N LEU A 20 5.00 -1.96 -14.54
CA LEU A 20 3.89 -2.36 -15.40
C LEU A 20 3.55 -3.85 -15.20
N THR A 21 4.58 -4.69 -15.03
CA THR A 21 4.41 -6.12 -14.69
C THR A 21 3.73 -6.27 -13.33
N SER A 22 4.24 -5.61 -12.29
CA SER A 22 3.66 -5.62 -10.94
C SER A 22 2.20 -5.15 -10.95
N SER A 23 1.89 -4.10 -11.73
CA SER A 23 0.53 -3.56 -11.87
C SER A 23 -0.48 -4.58 -12.39
N SER A 24 -0.07 -5.48 -13.29
CA SER A 24 -0.93 -6.55 -13.79
C SER A 24 -1.29 -7.57 -12.70
N ALA A 25 -0.34 -7.91 -11.83
CA ALA A 25 -0.58 -8.77 -10.69
C ALA A 25 -1.54 -8.09 -9.69
N PHE A 26 -1.39 -6.80 -9.44
CA PHE A 26 -2.28 -6.05 -8.54
C PHE A 26 -3.72 -5.99 -9.04
N LEU A 27 -3.91 -5.86 -10.37
CA LEU A 27 -5.24 -5.93 -10.98
C LEU A 27 -5.86 -7.31 -10.78
N ALA A 28 -5.10 -8.38 -10.94
CA ALA A 28 -5.57 -9.74 -10.68
C ALA A 28 -6.02 -9.90 -9.21
N SER A 29 -5.21 -9.44 -8.24
CA SER A 29 -5.57 -9.48 -6.82
C SER A 29 -6.87 -8.71 -6.52
N ARG A 30 -7.04 -7.52 -7.11
CA ARG A 30 -8.26 -6.72 -6.95
C ARG A 30 -9.50 -7.42 -7.49
N LEU A 31 -9.39 -8.11 -8.63
CA LEU A 31 -10.52 -8.86 -9.20
C LEU A 31 -10.92 -10.02 -8.29
N SER A 32 -9.94 -10.77 -7.76
CA SER A 32 -10.19 -11.84 -6.79
C SER A 32 -10.85 -11.32 -5.50
N ALA A 33 -10.38 -10.20 -4.97
CA ALA A 33 -10.96 -9.61 -3.75
C ALA A 33 -12.38 -9.10 -3.96
N ARG A 34 -12.71 -8.56 -5.15
CA ARG A 34 -14.09 -8.19 -5.50
C ARG A 34 -15.01 -9.41 -5.58
N ALA A 35 -14.51 -10.55 -6.05
CA ALA A 35 -15.29 -11.78 -6.12
C ALA A 35 -15.53 -12.41 -4.72
N MET A 36 -14.59 -12.24 -3.79
CA MET A 36 -14.67 -12.82 -2.44
C MET A 36 -14.32 -11.80 -1.33
N PRO A 37 -15.16 -10.77 -1.10
CA PRO A 37 -14.84 -9.68 -0.18
C PRO A 37 -14.72 -10.13 1.29
N SER A 38 -15.54 -11.08 1.73
CA SER A 38 -15.53 -11.60 3.12
C SER A 38 -14.25 -12.36 3.50
N MET A 39 -13.54 -12.92 2.51
CA MET A 39 -12.26 -13.61 2.73
C MET A 39 -11.08 -12.64 2.87
N HIS A 40 -11.23 -11.40 2.39
CA HIS A 40 -10.15 -10.41 2.33
C HIS A 40 -10.29 -9.29 3.38
N ALA A 41 -11.46 -9.17 4.01
CA ALA A 41 -11.71 -8.19 5.07
C ALA A 41 -11.26 -8.73 6.45
N ILE A 42 -10.18 -8.15 7.00
CA ILE A 42 -9.76 -8.42 8.37
C ILE A 42 -10.65 -7.59 9.30
N LYS A 43 -11.48 -8.23 10.14
CA LYS A 43 -12.32 -7.50 11.09
C LYS A 43 -11.49 -6.79 12.15
N SER A 44 -11.90 -5.58 12.53
CA SER A 44 -11.37 -4.92 13.72
C SER A 44 -11.77 -5.70 14.98
N PRO A 45 -10.90 -5.77 16.01
CA PRO A 45 -11.23 -6.45 17.26
C PRO A 45 -12.49 -5.91 17.94
N ASP A 46 -12.68 -4.59 17.91
CA ASP A 46 -13.74 -3.89 18.64
C ASP A 46 -14.86 -3.35 17.72
N GLY A 47 -14.85 -3.68 16.42
CA GLY A 47 -15.82 -3.18 15.45
C GLY A 47 -15.68 -1.69 15.12
N LYS A 48 -14.53 -1.07 15.43
CA LYS A 48 -14.25 0.37 15.28
C LYS A 48 -12.96 0.59 14.50
N LYS A 49 -12.55 1.86 14.38
CA LYS A 49 -11.26 2.28 13.80
C LYS A 49 -10.13 1.41 14.35
N HIS A 50 -9.47 0.69 13.45
CA HIS A 50 -8.36 -0.18 13.78
C HIS A 50 -7.37 -0.19 12.63
N ARG A 51 -6.18 0.36 12.86
CA ARG A 51 -5.08 0.41 11.89
C ARG A 51 -3.97 -0.55 12.28
N ALA A 52 -3.36 -1.18 11.27
CA ALA A 52 -2.17 -1.99 11.42
C ALA A 52 -1.18 -1.69 10.30
N ILE A 53 -0.07 -1.06 10.65
CA ILE A 53 0.99 -0.67 9.73
C ILE A 53 2.11 -1.68 9.81
N HIS A 54 2.53 -2.16 8.65
CA HIS A 54 3.59 -3.11 8.48
C HIS A 54 4.69 -2.54 7.58
N ASP A 55 5.84 -3.19 7.61
CA ASP A 55 7.03 -2.87 6.85
C ASP A 55 7.46 -4.12 6.08
N ALA A 56 7.49 -4.02 4.75
CA ALA A 56 7.93 -5.09 3.86
C ALA A 56 9.45 -5.25 3.83
N LYS A 57 10.21 -4.37 4.49
CA LYS A 57 11.68 -4.38 4.58
C LYS A 57 12.36 -4.39 3.21
N GLY A 58 11.78 -3.72 2.21
CA GLY A 58 12.31 -3.68 0.85
C GLY A 58 12.11 -4.99 0.09
N THR A 59 11.04 -5.73 0.38
CA THR A 59 10.62 -6.93 -0.34
C THR A 59 9.21 -6.76 -0.91
N ASP A 60 8.72 -7.74 -1.66
CA ASP A 60 7.35 -7.85 -2.13
C ASP A 60 6.45 -8.69 -1.20
N ASP A 61 6.97 -9.12 -0.05
CA ASP A 61 6.24 -9.92 0.94
C ASP A 61 5.23 -9.08 1.72
N LEU A 62 3.94 -9.36 1.52
CA LEU A 62 2.84 -8.69 2.21
C LEU A 62 2.17 -9.61 3.24
N PRO A 63 1.77 -9.10 4.43
CA PRO A 63 1.94 -7.71 4.88
C PRO A 63 3.35 -7.39 5.42
N GLY A 64 4.23 -8.37 5.59
CA GLY A 64 5.54 -8.13 6.21
C GLY A 64 5.46 -8.01 7.74
N VAL A 65 6.34 -7.19 8.34
CA VAL A 65 6.49 -7.09 9.80
C VAL A 65 5.67 -5.94 10.35
N ILE A 66 4.86 -6.19 11.38
CA ILE A 66 4.08 -5.13 12.02
C ILE A 66 4.99 -4.12 12.75
N VAL A 67 4.81 -2.84 12.44
CA VAL A 67 5.62 -1.74 13.00
C VAL A 67 4.81 -0.75 13.82
N ARG A 68 3.50 -0.59 13.54
CA ARG A 68 2.62 0.29 14.31
C ARG A 68 1.18 -0.23 14.36
N LYS A 69 0.59 -0.26 15.55
CA LYS A 69 -0.81 -0.66 15.79
C LYS A 69 -1.67 0.53 16.19
N GLU A 70 -2.99 0.36 16.14
CA GLU A 70 -3.95 1.32 16.68
C GLU A 70 -3.56 1.79 18.10
N GLY A 71 -3.57 3.10 18.33
CA GLY A 71 -3.19 3.74 19.59
C GLY A 71 -1.69 3.81 19.91
N GLN A 72 -0.80 3.21 19.11
CA GLN A 72 0.64 3.28 19.36
C GLN A 72 1.24 4.62 18.93
N ALA A 73 2.27 5.05 19.67
CA ALA A 73 3.06 6.25 19.37
C ALA A 73 3.76 6.14 18.00
N PRO A 74 4.12 7.28 17.38
CA PRO A 74 4.90 7.31 16.14
C PRO A 74 6.18 6.47 16.23
N THR A 75 6.52 5.81 15.13
CA THR A 75 7.70 4.92 15.07
C THR A 75 8.99 5.69 14.80
N GLY A 76 8.89 6.92 14.26
CA GLY A 76 10.01 7.68 13.73
C GLY A 76 10.34 7.34 12.28
N ASP A 77 9.68 6.32 11.72
CA ASP A 77 9.68 6.05 10.29
C ASP A 77 8.60 6.90 9.62
N LYS A 78 9.04 7.79 8.73
CA LYS A 78 8.15 8.76 8.09
C LYS A 78 7.09 8.09 7.21
N ALA A 79 7.42 7.02 6.49
CA ALA A 79 6.46 6.35 5.62
C ALA A 79 5.40 5.62 6.47
N ALA A 80 5.84 4.92 7.52
CA ALA A 80 4.92 4.22 8.42
C ALA A 80 3.99 5.19 9.16
N ASP A 81 4.53 6.32 9.64
CA ASP A 81 3.75 7.34 10.35
C ASP A 81 2.75 8.04 9.42
N GLU A 82 3.15 8.38 8.19
CA GLU A 82 2.25 8.96 7.17
C GLU A 82 1.14 7.96 6.77
N ALA A 83 1.46 6.67 6.61
CA ALA A 83 0.45 5.63 6.33
C ALA A 83 -0.53 5.44 7.51
N TYR A 84 -0.05 5.56 8.75
CA TYR A 84 -0.88 5.50 9.95
C TYR A 84 -1.88 6.65 10.02
N ASP A 85 -1.41 7.87 9.77
CA ASP A 85 -2.24 9.08 9.82
C ASP A 85 -3.23 9.08 8.65
N GLY A 86 -2.77 8.82 7.42
CA GLY A 86 -3.62 8.84 6.24
C GLY A 86 -4.71 7.76 6.21
N SER A 87 -4.41 6.54 6.65
CA SER A 87 -5.46 5.53 6.84
C SER A 87 -6.45 5.94 7.93
N GLY A 88 -5.99 6.71 8.93
CA GLY A 88 -6.85 7.29 9.95
C GLY A 88 -7.83 8.31 9.38
N ASP A 89 -7.35 9.22 8.55
CA ASP A 89 -8.17 10.25 7.92
C ASP A 89 -9.21 9.65 6.98
N VAL A 90 -8.84 8.61 6.23
CA VAL A 90 -9.79 7.86 5.37
C VAL A 90 -10.92 7.25 6.19
N TYR A 91 -10.62 6.62 7.33
CA TYR A 91 -11.67 6.09 8.20
C TYR A 91 -12.61 7.20 8.67
N ASP A 92 -12.05 8.31 9.15
CA ASP A 92 -12.82 9.41 9.73
C ASP A 92 -13.69 10.10 8.68
N PHE A 93 -13.18 10.27 7.46
CA PHE A 93 -13.94 10.76 6.32
C PHE A 93 -15.19 9.91 6.03
N TYR A 94 -15.04 8.59 5.95
CA TYR A 94 -16.16 7.69 5.71
C TYR A 94 -17.17 7.67 6.86
N ALA A 95 -16.67 7.62 8.10
CA ALA A 95 -17.52 7.59 9.28
C ALA A 95 -18.30 8.89 9.46
N GLN A 96 -17.68 10.04 9.24
CA GLN A 96 -18.30 11.35 9.50
C GLN A 96 -19.25 11.79 8.40
N LEU A 97 -18.93 11.53 7.12
CA LEU A 97 -19.74 12.03 6.01
C LEU A 97 -20.79 11.04 5.52
N PHE A 98 -20.55 9.75 5.71
CA PHE A 98 -21.42 8.70 5.17
C PHE A 98 -21.97 7.75 6.24
N GLU A 99 -21.65 7.98 7.52
CA GLU A 99 -21.99 7.09 8.64
C GLU A 99 -21.52 5.64 8.39
N ARG A 100 -20.47 5.49 7.56
CA ARG A 100 -19.99 4.19 7.09
C ARG A 100 -18.87 3.68 7.99
N ASN A 101 -18.99 2.46 8.49
CA ASN A 101 -17.98 1.86 9.37
C ASN A 101 -16.84 1.20 8.57
N SER A 102 -15.77 1.96 8.30
CA SER A 102 -14.63 1.52 7.46
C SER A 102 -15.01 1.26 5.99
N LEU A 103 -14.09 0.67 5.22
CA LEU A 103 -14.29 0.47 3.78
C LEU A 103 -15.38 -0.55 3.45
N ASP A 104 -15.68 -1.48 4.36
CA ASP A 104 -16.67 -2.55 4.19
C ASP A 104 -18.02 -2.28 4.87
N ASP A 105 -18.16 -1.16 5.57
CA ASP A 105 -19.32 -0.83 6.42
C ASP A 105 -19.52 -1.75 7.63
N ASN A 106 -18.50 -2.53 8.00
CA ASN A 106 -18.59 -3.51 9.08
C ASN A 106 -17.33 -3.53 9.95
N GLY A 107 -16.58 -2.42 9.95
CA GLY A 107 -15.41 -2.25 10.81
C GLY A 107 -14.21 -3.06 10.36
N MET A 108 -13.96 -3.15 9.05
CA MET A 108 -12.71 -3.71 8.54
C MET A 108 -11.49 -2.94 9.06
N SER A 109 -10.47 -3.67 9.50
CA SER A 109 -9.15 -3.16 9.84
C SER A 109 -8.48 -2.54 8.62
N LEU A 110 -7.89 -1.36 8.80
CA LEU A 110 -7.11 -0.70 7.76
C LEU A 110 -5.66 -1.15 7.87
N VAL A 111 -5.32 -2.16 7.07
CA VAL A 111 -3.95 -2.68 6.99
C VAL A 111 -3.20 -1.93 5.89
N SER A 112 -2.00 -1.46 6.24
CA SER A 112 -1.09 -0.79 5.31
C SER A 112 0.31 -1.36 5.44
N THR A 113 1.02 -1.50 4.33
CA THR A 113 2.41 -1.96 4.30
C THR A 113 3.26 -0.95 3.54
N VAL A 114 4.36 -0.50 4.16
CA VAL A 114 5.32 0.44 3.58
C VAL A 114 6.61 -0.25 3.16
N HIS A 115 7.50 0.48 2.47
CA HIS A 115 8.78 -0.02 1.93
C HIS A 115 8.62 -1.24 1.03
N VAL A 116 7.53 -1.27 0.27
CA VAL A 116 7.27 -2.34 -0.68
C VAL A 116 8.23 -2.19 -1.86
N ALA A 117 8.89 -3.28 -2.22
CA ALA A 117 9.73 -3.39 -3.38
C ALA A 117 9.05 -4.18 -4.49
N GLU A 118 9.63 -4.12 -5.68
CA GLU A 118 9.35 -5.01 -6.79
C GLU A 118 10.65 -5.64 -7.30
N VAL A 119 10.56 -6.81 -7.93
CA VAL A 119 11.73 -7.48 -8.52
C VAL A 119 11.96 -6.93 -9.93
N ASP A 120 13.17 -6.44 -10.20
CA ASP A 120 13.56 -5.99 -11.54
C ASP A 120 13.98 -7.16 -12.46
N PHE A 121 14.37 -6.86 -13.70
CA PHE A 121 14.79 -7.90 -14.65
C PHE A 121 16.09 -8.62 -14.29
N ASN A 122 16.88 -8.07 -13.37
CA ASN A 122 18.09 -8.70 -12.87
C ASN A 122 17.82 -9.62 -11.68
N GLY A 123 16.58 -9.63 -11.16
CA GLY A 123 16.20 -10.39 -9.98
C GLY A 123 16.42 -9.63 -8.67
N ASP A 124 16.74 -8.33 -8.73
CA ASP A 124 17.00 -7.51 -7.55
C ASP A 124 15.72 -6.83 -7.07
N HIS A 125 15.55 -6.71 -5.75
CA HIS A 125 14.50 -5.87 -5.18
C HIS A 125 14.84 -4.40 -5.39
N VAL A 126 13.95 -3.70 -6.06
CA VAL A 126 14.00 -2.25 -6.26
C VAL A 126 12.75 -1.60 -5.66
N PRO A 127 12.86 -0.37 -5.12
CA PRO A 127 11.70 0.32 -4.58
C PRO A 127 10.55 0.42 -5.58
N LEU A 128 9.35 0.00 -5.15
CA LEU A 128 8.17 0.08 -5.99
C LEU A 128 7.86 1.54 -6.31
N SER A 129 7.67 1.84 -7.59
CA SER A 129 7.29 3.18 -8.06
C SER A 129 5.79 3.41 -8.12
N ASN A 130 5.05 2.92 -7.13
CA ASN A 130 3.59 2.99 -7.08
C ASN A 130 3.04 2.78 -5.65
N ALA A 131 1.74 3.01 -5.48
CA ALA A 131 0.96 2.54 -4.34
C ALA A 131 -0.34 1.90 -4.82
N TYR A 132 -0.80 0.86 -4.14
CA TYR A 132 -1.98 0.12 -4.55
C TYR A 132 -2.77 -0.48 -3.39
N TRP A 133 -4.07 -0.70 -3.65
CA TRP A 133 -4.94 -1.53 -2.82
C TRP A 133 -5.02 -2.91 -3.44
N ASN A 134 -4.66 -3.97 -2.74
CA ASN A 134 -4.71 -5.32 -3.31
C ASN A 134 -6.04 -6.04 -3.07
N GLY A 135 -7.00 -5.41 -2.37
CA GLY A 135 -8.24 -6.04 -1.95
C GLY A 135 -8.37 -6.27 -0.45
N SER A 136 -7.24 -6.35 0.26
CA SER A 136 -7.17 -6.58 1.71
C SER A 136 -6.38 -5.52 2.46
N GLN A 137 -5.35 -4.95 1.81
CA GLN A 137 -4.47 -3.95 2.40
C GLN A 137 -3.96 -2.94 1.36
N MET A 138 -3.55 -1.77 1.84
CA MET A 138 -2.76 -0.81 1.06
C MET A 138 -1.28 -1.21 1.08
N ALA A 139 -0.60 -1.05 -0.03
CA ALA A 139 0.82 -1.27 -0.19
C ALA A 139 1.44 -0.02 -0.82
N TYR A 140 2.52 0.49 -0.21
CA TYR A 140 3.19 1.72 -0.59
C TYR A 140 4.66 1.45 -0.88
N GLY A 141 5.08 1.78 -2.10
CA GLY A 141 6.49 1.86 -2.43
C GLY A 141 7.11 3.20 -2.04
N ASP A 142 8.43 3.21 -1.92
CA ASP A 142 9.18 4.43 -1.63
C ASP A 142 9.41 5.30 -2.86
N GLY A 143 9.06 4.80 -4.04
CA GLY A 143 9.45 5.45 -5.28
C GLY A 143 10.95 5.36 -5.51
N ASP A 144 11.37 5.98 -6.61
CA ASP A 144 12.67 5.71 -7.19
C ASP A 144 13.66 6.87 -6.99
N ASP A 145 13.22 7.90 -6.25
CA ASP A 145 13.83 9.20 -5.93
C ASP A 145 14.31 10.03 -7.14
N LEU A 146 14.13 9.51 -8.36
CA LEU A 146 14.47 10.18 -9.61
C LEU A 146 13.24 10.84 -10.23
N VAL A 147 12.10 10.15 -10.15
CA VAL A 147 10.83 10.62 -10.71
C VAL A 147 9.75 10.57 -9.64
N PHE A 148 9.73 9.51 -8.82
CA PHE A 148 8.74 9.34 -7.77
C PHE A 148 9.40 9.40 -6.40
N LYS A 149 8.79 10.17 -5.50
CA LYS A 149 9.07 10.14 -4.06
C LYS A 149 8.12 9.14 -3.39
N ARG A 150 8.35 8.87 -2.10
CA ARG A 150 7.48 8.00 -1.28
C ARG A 150 6.00 8.32 -1.47
N PHE A 151 5.21 7.27 -1.68
CA PHE A 151 3.78 7.41 -2.01
C PHE A 151 2.89 7.60 -0.78
N THR A 152 3.45 7.55 0.43
CA THR A 152 2.76 7.89 1.68
C THR A 152 2.65 9.40 1.91
N GLY A 153 3.49 10.20 1.24
CA GLY A 153 3.62 11.64 1.50
C GLY A 153 2.57 12.52 0.82
N SER A 154 1.55 11.96 0.19
CA SER A 154 0.46 12.70 -0.46
C SER A 154 -0.87 12.11 -0.01
N LEU A 155 -1.54 12.81 0.91
CA LEU A 155 -2.96 12.62 1.23
C LEU A 155 -3.84 13.34 0.20
#